data_AF-A0A496WPB3-F1
#
_entry.id   AF-A0A496WPB3-F1
#
_cell.length_a   1.000
_cell.length_b   1.000
_cell.length_c   1.000
_cell.angle_alpha   90.00
_cell.angle_beta   90.00
_cell.angle_gamma   90.00
#
_symmetry.space_group_name_H-M   'P 1'
#
loop_
_entity.id
_entity.type
_entity.pdbx_description
1 polymer ?
#
loop_
_entity_poly.entity_id
_entity_poly.type
_entity_poly.pdbx_seq_one_letter_code
_entity_poly.pdbx_strand_id
1 'polypeptide(L)'
;MQSINLKQIGIVVAVICGTAFMPGLVAGANPPQMFIDLPAGINTPDGAALAPDGSIILSIPNFNNGALLEQKVIDKPAPEKMVIIDNNNNLETWYVFSDADKHRETGKIGPMDAAFGPDGNLYVADMQIFWGGDHKSRLLRINVVNGKAISMDVVVEGFIVANGMAWKGDTLFVSETILAHTPKLEDGMEKPSLLSGVYAFTLAELTAGPVQLIPYNEFHSDPHLVLRLHSSNRVGFGADGVTVDASGNLYTSVIEDGVIYKTTFDTSGKPVETRLFAKSELMRSADGIIWRQADEKIYVADMLLNAVHAVDNNGNVETLHKNGDTNGQNGLLDQPAEVIIRGNELIIVNMDMPWNDPQGLLVNTTIDEPFTLSVIHLD
;
A
#
# COMPACT_ATOMS: atom_id res chain seq x y z
N MET A 1 78.30 4.31 37.14
CA MET A 1 78.38 5.47 36.22
C MET A 1 77.59 5.09 34.98
N GLN A 2 76.50 5.70 34.57
CA GLN A 2 75.82 6.95 34.92
C GLN A 2 74.31 6.69 34.72
N SER A 3 73.51 7.39 35.52
CA SER A 3 72.05 7.55 35.43
C SER A 3 71.57 8.04 34.06
N ILE A 4 70.31 7.76 33.71
CA ILE A 4 69.27 8.80 33.53
C ILE A 4 67.89 8.13 33.64
N ASN A 5 67.06 8.73 34.48
CA ASN A 5 65.67 8.42 34.77
C ASN A 5 64.82 9.43 33.99
N LEU A 6 63.95 8.97 33.09
CA LEU A 6 62.95 9.83 32.44
C LEU A 6 61.55 9.53 32.96
N LYS A 7 60.97 10.59 33.51
CA LYS A 7 59.67 10.70 34.14
C LYS A 7 58.52 10.27 33.22
N GLN A 8 57.53 9.66 33.87
CA GLN A 8 56.16 9.46 33.41
C GLN A 8 55.59 10.73 32.75
N ILE A 9 55.13 10.57 31.50
CA ILE A 9 54.11 11.42 30.90
C ILE A 9 52.88 10.51 30.74
N GLY A 10 51.89 10.71 31.60
CA GLY A 10 50.59 10.07 31.46
C GLY A 10 49.85 10.68 30.29
N ILE A 11 49.62 9.88 29.25
CA ILE A 11 48.63 10.20 28.22
C ILE A 11 47.27 9.74 28.76
N VAL A 12 46.43 10.71 29.08
CA VAL A 12 45.00 10.50 29.26
C VAL A 12 44.43 10.21 27.87
N VAL A 13 44.11 8.93 27.62
CA VAL A 13 43.27 8.57 26.47
C VAL A 13 41.84 8.92 26.86
N ALA A 14 41.37 10.08 26.36
CA ALA A 14 39.95 10.38 26.35
C ALA A 14 39.28 9.38 25.41
N VAL A 15 38.51 8.45 25.98
CA VAL A 15 37.55 7.64 25.21
C VAL A 15 36.45 8.59 24.77
N ILE A 16 36.58 9.12 23.56
CA ILE A 16 35.46 9.73 22.86
C ILE A 16 34.57 8.56 22.45
N CYS A 17 33.47 8.34 23.19
CA CYS A 17 32.35 7.56 22.69
C CYS A 17 31.88 8.25 21.40
N GLY A 18 32.32 7.73 20.26
CA GLY A 18 31.76 8.09 18.97
C GLY A 18 30.30 7.65 18.96
N THR A 19 29.39 8.62 19.09
CA THR A 19 28.02 8.43 18.63
C THR A 19 28.10 8.09 17.15
N ALA A 20 27.75 6.86 16.79
CA ALA A 20 27.53 6.51 15.40
C ALA A 20 26.43 7.44 14.88
N PHE A 21 26.80 8.35 13.99
CA PHE A 21 25.84 9.09 13.17
C PHE A 21 25.18 8.04 12.28
N MET A 22 23.96 7.62 12.60
CA MET A 22 23.09 6.98 11.62
C MET A 22 22.62 8.08 10.66
N PRO A 23 23.09 8.10 9.40
CA PRO A 23 22.56 9.04 8.43
C PRO A 23 21.12 8.59 8.11
N GLY A 24 20.12 9.46 8.29
CA GLY A 24 18.80 9.25 7.68
C GLY A 24 17.57 9.36 8.59
N LEU A 25 17.72 9.52 9.91
CA LEU A 25 16.55 9.71 10.78
C LEU A 25 16.04 11.15 10.68
N VAL A 26 14.87 11.34 10.05
CA VAL A 26 14.07 12.55 10.19
C VAL A 26 12.88 12.18 11.06
N ALA A 27 12.97 12.50 12.34
CA ALA A 27 11.84 12.34 13.25
C ALA A 27 10.94 13.58 13.16
N GLY A 28 9.69 13.40 12.72
CA GLY A 28 8.66 14.42 12.92
C GLY A 28 8.32 14.59 14.40
N ALA A 29 7.40 15.51 14.70
CA ALA A 29 7.04 15.89 16.07
C ALA A 29 6.58 14.71 16.93
N ASN A 30 5.96 13.69 16.32
CA ASN A 30 5.51 12.46 16.96
C ASN A 30 6.15 11.25 16.27
N PRO A 31 7.13 10.56 16.88
CA PRO A 31 7.72 9.35 16.30
C PRO A 31 6.69 8.21 16.24
N PRO A 32 6.81 7.30 15.26
CA PRO A 32 5.93 6.15 15.19
C PRO A 32 6.15 5.23 16.39
N GLN A 33 5.09 4.54 16.78
CA GLN A 33 5.08 3.57 17.86
C GLN A 33 4.58 2.23 17.35
N MET A 34 4.94 1.16 18.04
CA MET A 34 4.37 -0.16 17.76
C MET A 34 2.86 -0.10 18.00
N PHE A 35 2.07 -0.42 16.97
CA PHE A 35 0.63 -0.56 17.10
C PHE A 35 0.27 -2.02 17.42
N ILE A 36 0.67 -2.95 16.54
CA ILE A 36 0.45 -4.39 16.71
C ILE A 36 1.68 -5.14 16.18
N ASP A 37 2.16 -6.10 16.98
CA ASP A 37 3.10 -7.15 16.57
C ASP A 37 2.28 -8.34 16.03
N LEU A 38 2.38 -8.56 14.71
CA LEU A 38 1.57 -9.53 13.99
C LEU A 38 2.22 -10.92 14.08
N PRO A 39 1.45 -11.98 14.36
CA PRO A 39 1.99 -13.33 14.37
C PRO A 39 2.43 -13.76 12.98
N ALA A 40 3.43 -14.66 12.86
CA ALA A 40 3.99 -15.13 11.59
C ALA A 40 2.98 -15.70 10.55
N GLY A 41 1.76 -16.04 10.98
CA GLY A 41 0.65 -16.39 10.08
C GLY A 41 -0.05 -15.18 9.43
N ILE A 42 0.49 -13.98 9.63
CA ILE A 42 0.08 -12.67 9.14
C ILE A 42 1.37 -11.91 8.78
N ASN A 43 2.04 -12.37 7.73
CA ASN A 43 3.43 -12.00 7.42
C ASN A 43 3.61 -11.02 6.26
N THR A 44 2.53 -10.72 5.55
CA THR A 44 2.50 -9.67 4.54
C THR A 44 1.11 -9.07 4.60
N PRO A 45 0.87 -8.08 5.48
CA PRO A 45 -0.33 -7.27 5.41
C PRO A 45 -0.18 -6.24 4.26
N ASP A 46 -1.30 -5.77 3.74
CA ASP A 46 -1.33 -4.80 2.65
C ASP A 46 -2.41 -3.73 2.93
N GLY A 47 -3.49 -3.67 2.15
CA GLY A 47 -4.54 -2.69 2.39
C GLY A 47 -5.40 -2.88 3.66
N ALA A 48 -6.10 -1.81 4.04
CA ALA A 48 -6.90 -1.76 5.25
C ALA A 48 -8.18 -0.91 5.08
N ALA A 49 -9.30 -1.41 5.59
CA ALA A 49 -10.60 -0.73 5.55
C ALA A 49 -11.08 -0.37 6.96
N LEU A 50 -11.53 0.87 7.17
CA LEU A 50 -12.25 1.26 8.39
C LEU A 50 -13.72 0.81 8.30
N ALA A 51 -14.15 -0.05 9.22
CA ALA A 51 -15.53 -0.48 9.34
C ALA A 51 -16.42 0.58 10.02
N PRO A 52 -17.74 0.57 9.79
CA PRO A 52 -18.66 1.54 10.40
C PRO A 52 -18.67 1.56 11.93
N ASP A 53 -18.24 0.48 12.59
CA ASP A 53 -18.15 0.39 14.05
C ASP A 53 -16.79 0.83 14.62
N GLY A 54 -15.89 1.32 13.75
CA GLY A 54 -14.54 1.75 14.10
C GLY A 54 -13.49 0.64 14.10
N SER A 55 -13.87 -0.62 13.90
CA SER A 55 -12.88 -1.68 13.69
C SER A 55 -12.16 -1.49 12.35
N ILE A 56 -10.98 -2.09 12.23
CA ILE A 56 -10.20 -2.09 10.98
C ILE A 56 -10.21 -3.51 10.44
N ILE A 57 -10.51 -3.67 9.15
CA ILE A 57 -10.31 -4.93 8.43
C ILE A 57 -9.03 -4.80 7.63
N LEU A 58 -8.09 -5.71 7.85
CA LEU A 58 -6.78 -5.73 7.23
C LEU A 58 -6.66 -6.93 6.27
N SER A 59 -6.19 -6.66 5.06
CA SER A 59 -5.93 -7.66 4.03
C SER A 59 -4.61 -8.37 4.27
N ILE A 60 -4.62 -9.70 4.28
CA ILE A 60 -3.45 -10.53 4.54
C ILE A 60 -3.20 -11.46 3.35
N PRO A 61 -2.50 -10.98 2.30
CA PRO A 61 -2.09 -11.82 1.17
C PRO A 61 -1.01 -12.85 1.53
N ASN A 62 -0.19 -12.61 2.56
CA ASN A 62 0.91 -13.51 2.97
C ASN A 62 1.88 -13.88 1.83
N PHE A 63 2.24 -12.90 0.98
CA PHE A 63 3.16 -13.14 -0.14
C PHE A 63 4.53 -13.66 0.29
N ASN A 64 4.96 -13.38 1.53
CA ASN A 64 6.23 -13.84 2.08
C ASN A 64 6.26 -15.33 2.45
N ASN A 65 5.14 -16.07 2.38
CA ASN A 65 5.07 -17.50 2.70
C ASN A 65 6.21 -18.33 2.08
N GLY A 66 6.53 -18.11 0.80
CA GLY A 66 7.58 -18.86 0.11
C GLY A 66 8.97 -18.61 0.69
N ALA A 67 9.33 -17.34 0.87
CA ALA A 67 10.61 -16.95 1.44
C ALA A 67 10.75 -17.38 2.91
N LEU A 68 9.69 -17.25 3.72
CA LEU A 68 9.71 -17.64 5.12
C LEU A 68 9.84 -19.16 5.32
N LEU A 69 9.33 -19.96 4.39
CA LEU A 69 9.59 -21.41 4.37
C LEU A 69 11.06 -21.72 4.09
N GLU A 70 11.66 -21.04 3.11
CA GLU A 70 13.08 -21.22 2.78
C GLU A 70 13.99 -20.81 3.94
N GLN A 71 13.64 -19.72 4.63
CA GLN A 71 14.31 -19.23 5.83
C GLN A 71 14.01 -20.06 7.09
N LYS A 72 13.01 -20.96 7.04
CA LYS A 72 12.54 -21.79 8.17
C LYS A 72 11.98 -20.99 9.35
N VAL A 73 11.37 -19.84 9.04
CA VAL A 73 10.59 -19.05 10.00
C VAL A 73 9.22 -19.69 10.25
N ILE A 74 8.64 -20.28 9.20
CA ILE A 74 7.37 -21.03 9.28
C ILE A 74 7.55 -22.47 8.78
N ASP A 75 6.75 -23.40 9.31
CA ASP A 75 6.78 -24.82 8.90
C ASP A 75 5.84 -25.14 7.72
N LYS A 76 4.83 -24.28 7.50
CA LYS A 76 3.83 -24.43 6.44
C LYS A 76 3.30 -23.05 6.02
N PRO A 77 2.85 -22.87 4.76
CA PRO A 77 2.21 -21.63 4.35
C PRO A 77 1.01 -21.28 5.24
N ALA A 78 0.89 -20.01 5.61
CA ALA A 78 -0.31 -19.47 6.21
C ALA A 78 -1.35 -19.16 5.12
N PRO A 79 -2.65 -19.39 5.36
CA PRO A 79 -3.68 -19.07 4.39
C PRO A 79 -3.82 -17.55 4.22
N GLU A 80 -4.21 -17.12 3.03
CA GLU A 80 -4.66 -15.76 2.77
C GLU A 80 -6.00 -15.52 3.49
N LYS A 81 -6.19 -14.33 4.05
CA LYS A 81 -7.35 -14.01 4.92
C LYS A 81 -7.56 -12.52 5.08
N MET A 82 -8.70 -12.16 5.63
CA MET A 82 -8.97 -10.85 6.20
C MET A 82 -8.95 -10.97 7.72
N VAL A 83 -8.31 -10.02 8.41
CA VAL A 83 -8.27 -9.97 9.88
C VAL A 83 -8.95 -8.71 10.38
N ILE A 84 -9.60 -8.78 11.53
CA ILE A 84 -10.23 -7.65 12.19
C ILE A 84 -9.38 -7.20 13.37
N ILE A 85 -9.20 -5.89 13.49
CA ILE A 85 -8.62 -5.21 14.64
C ILE A 85 -9.76 -4.44 15.30
N ASP A 86 -10.18 -4.89 16.48
CA ASP A 86 -11.27 -4.24 17.22
C ASP A 86 -10.86 -2.88 17.82
N ASN A 87 -11.82 -2.18 18.43
CA ASN A 87 -11.58 -0.88 19.07
C ASN A 87 -10.63 -0.94 20.30
N ASN A 88 -10.28 -2.13 20.78
CA ASN A 88 -9.31 -2.37 21.85
C ASN A 88 -7.97 -2.89 21.31
N ASN A 89 -7.77 -2.89 19.99
CA ASN A 89 -6.60 -3.43 19.29
C ASN A 89 -6.42 -4.95 19.42
N ASN A 90 -7.50 -5.68 19.72
CA ASN A 90 -7.48 -7.13 19.65
C ASN A 90 -7.56 -7.58 18.19
N LEU A 91 -6.69 -8.51 17.82
CA LEU A 91 -6.60 -9.06 16.48
C LEU A 91 -7.33 -10.42 16.41
N GLU A 92 -8.27 -10.55 15.49
CA GLU A 92 -8.96 -11.82 15.22
C GLU A 92 -9.04 -12.10 13.71
N THR A 93 -9.18 -13.37 13.35
CA THR A 93 -9.47 -13.73 11.95
C THR A 93 -10.93 -13.40 11.63
N TRP A 94 -11.15 -12.60 10.59
CA TRP A 94 -12.49 -12.14 10.21
C TRP A 94 -13.08 -12.95 9.05
N TYR A 95 -12.27 -13.23 8.02
CA TYR A 95 -12.66 -14.06 6.88
C TYR A 95 -11.47 -14.88 6.40
N VAL A 96 -11.66 -16.18 6.16
CA VAL A 96 -10.62 -17.05 5.57
C VAL A 96 -11.09 -17.47 4.19
N PHE A 97 -10.26 -17.22 3.17
CA PHE A 97 -10.59 -17.60 1.82
C PHE A 97 -10.50 -19.12 1.65
N SER A 98 -11.58 -19.70 1.14
CA SER A 98 -11.66 -21.13 0.85
C SER A 98 -11.06 -21.45 -0.52
N ASP A 99 -10.88 -22.73 -0.84
CA ASP A 99 -10.45 -23.13 -2.19
C ASP A 99 -11.45 -22.72 -3.29
N ALA A 100 -12.73 -22.54 -2.95
CA ALA A 100 -13.75 -22.06 -3.88
C ALA A 100 -13.63 -20.56 -4.17
N ASP A 101 -12.96 -19.82 -3.29
CA ASP A 101 -12.79 -18.36 -3.40
C ASP A 101 -11.62 -17.99 -4.34
N LYS A 102 -10.65 -18.91 -4.46
CA LYS A 102 -9.46 -18.74 -5.29
C LYS A 102 -9.83 -18.61 -6.76
N HIS A 103 -9.07 -17.80 -7.49
CA HIS A 103 -9.24 -17.67 -8.92
C HIS A 103 -9.01 -19.04 -9.58
N ARG A 104 -9.94 -19.45 -10.46
CA ARG A 104 -10.00 -20.83 -10.99
C ARG A 104 -8.76 -21.26 -11.77
N GLU A 105 -8.16 -20.33 -12.50
CA GLU A 105 -6.98 -20.64 -13.34
C GLU A 105 -5.65 -20.55 -12.59
N THR A 106 -5.45 -19.54 -11.74
CA THR A 106 -4.20 -19.38 -10.98
C THR A 106 -4.19 -20.29 -9.75
N GLY A 107 -5.37 -20.64 -9.22
CA GLY A 107 -5.51 -21.36 -7.96
C GLY A 107 -5.08 -20.53 -6.75
N LYS A 108 -5.16 -19.19 -6.86
CA LYS A 108 -4.63 -18.23 -5.90
C LYS A 108 -5.62 -17.13 -5.58
N ILE A 109 -5.32 -16.39 -4.51
CA ILE A 109 -6.00 -15.16 -4.14
C ILE A 109 -4.97 -14.23 -3.52
N GLY A 110 -5.00 -12.95 -3.89
CA GLY A 110 -4.08 -11.93 -3.41
C GLY A 110 -4.88 -10.71 -2.97
N PRO A 111 -5.53 -10.75 -1.79
CA PRO A 111 -6.27 -9.60 -1.27
C PRO A 111 -5.31 -8.43 -1.03
N MET A 112 -5.53 -7.33 -1.74
CA MET A 112 -4.78 -6.06 -1.62
C MET A 112 -5.64 -5.04 -0.87
N ASP A 113 -5.93 -3.88 -1.45
CA ASP A 113 -6.82 -2.89 -0.85
C ASP A 113 -8.27 -3.34 -0.70
N ALA A 114 -8.97 -2.72 0.25
CA ALA A 114 -10.35 -3.00 0.56
C ALA A 114 -11.10 -1.75 1.05
N ALA A 115 -12.39 -1.67 0.70
CA ALA A 115 -13.25 -0.59 1.17
C ALA A 115 -14.68 -1.07 1.41
N PHE A 116 -15.29 -0.62 2.51
CA PHE A 116 -16.71 -0.87 2.77
C PHE A 116 -17.57 -0.03 1.83
N GLY A 117 -18.46 -0.70 1.10
CA GLY A 117 -19.45 -0.06 0.25
C GLY A 117 -20.61 0.52 1.06
N PRO A 118 -21.41 1.41 0.44
CA PRO A 118 -22.60 1.97 1.09
C PRO A 118 -23.70 0.93 1.35
N ASP A 119 -23.59 -0.27 0.76
CA ASP A 119 -24.42 -1.43 1.04
C ASP A 119 -23.98 -2.22 2.29
N GLY A 120 -22.88 -1.83 2.94
CA GLY A 120 -22.33 -2.47 4.14
C GLY A 120 -21.47 -3.71 3.87
N ASN A 121 -21.23 -4.07 2.59
CA ASN A 121 -20.33 -5.15 2.22
C ASN A 121 -18.89 -4.64 2.07
N LEU A 122 -17.91 -5.54 2.19
CA LEU A 122 -16.51 -5.21 1.97
C LEU A 122 -16.12 -5.57 0.53
N TYR A 123 -15.58 -4.61 -0.20
CA TYR A 123 -15.01 -4.83 -1.53
C TYR A 123 -13.51 -4.98 -1.39
N VAL A 124 -12.91 -5.90 -2.15
CA VAL A 124 -11.49 -6.27 -2.02
C VAL A 124 -10.87 -6.45 -3.40
N ALA A 125 -9.73 -5.80 -3.63
CA ALA A 125 -8.94 -5.99 -4.83
C ALA A 125 -8.19 -7.31 -4.72
N ASP A 126 -8.35 -8.16 -5.73
CA ASP A 126 -7.70 -9.46 -5.78
C ASP A 126 -6.65 -9.46 -6.90
N MET A 127 -5.41 -9.21 -6.51
CA MET A 127 -4.26 -9.11 -7.41
C MET A 127 -3.69 -10.50 -7.72
N GLN A 128 -3.55 -10.80 -9.02
CA GLN A 128 -3.12 -12.11 -9.50
C GLN A 128 -1.77 -12.10 -10.25
N ILE A 129 -1.13 -10.93 -10.39
CA ILE A 129 0.03 -10.75 -11.27
C ILE A 129 1.24 -11.63 -10.89
N PHE A 130 1.45 -11.89 -9.59
CA PHE A 130 2.56 -12.71 -9.09
C PHE A 130 2.45 -14.20 -9.45
N TRP A 131 1.32 -14.63 -10.02
CA TRP A 131 1.11 -16.02 -10.46
C TRP A 131 0.86 -16.14 -11.96
N GLY A 132 1.42 -15.20 -12.74
CA GLY A 132 1.20 -15.16 -14.20
C GLY A 132 -0.25 -14.85 -14.57
N GLY A 133 -0.96 -14.15 -13.68
CA GLY A 133 -2.38 -13.83 -13.79
C GLY A 133 -2.67 -12.63 -14.68
N ASP A 134 -2.14 -12.61 -15.90
CA ASP A 134 -2.45 -11.54 -16.87
C ASP A 134 -3.95 -11.50 -17.18
N HIS A 135 -4.58 -10.35 -16.97
CA HIS A 135 -6.04 -10.15 -17.02
C HIS A 135 -6.85 -11.07 -16.08
N LYS A 136 -6.24 -11.58 -15.00
CA LYS A 136 -6.90 -12.48 -14.03
C LYS A 136 -7.18 -11.82 -12.69
N SER A 137 -6.69 -10.61 -12.46
CA SER A 137 -7.03 -9.86 -11.25
C SER A 137 -8.53 -9.52 -11.24
N ARG A 138 -9.12 -9.46 -10.05
CA ARG A 138 -10.57 -9.35 -9.85
C ARG A 138 -10.91 -8.27 -8.83
N LEU A 139 -12.16 -7.82 -8.86
CA LEU A 139 -12.78 -7.18 -7.70
C LEU A 139 -13.73 -8.19 -7.04
N LEU A 140 -13.56 -8.37 -5.73
CA LEU A 140 -14.37 -9.24 -4.91
C LEU A 140 -15.32 -8.43 -4.04
N ARG A 141 -16.45 -9.02 -3.67
CA ARG A 141 -17.35 -8.53 -2.62
C ARG A 141 -17.50 -9.59 -1.55
N ILE A 142 -16.97 -9.34 -0.36
CA ILE A 142 -17.26 -10.13 0.84
C ILE A 142 -18.60 -9.65 1.39
N ASN A 143 -19.58 -10.54 1.38
CA ASN A 143 -20.93 -10.25 1.87
C ASN A 143 -20.94 -10.23 3.39
N VAL A 144 -21.49 -9.16 3.96
CA VAL A 144 -21.51 -8.91 5.41
C VAL A 144 -22.95 -8.86 5.89
N VAL A 145 -23.25 -9.67 6.91
CA VAL A 145 -24.57 -9.70 7.55
C VAL A 145 -24.38 -9.58 9.06
N ASN A 146 -25.00 -8.56 9.66
CA ASN A 146 -24.88 -8.25 11.10
C ASN A 146 -23.41 -8.13 11.55
N GLY A 147 -22.58 -7.44 10.76
CA GLY A 147 -21.15 -7.22 11.05
C GLY A 147 -20.24 -8.43 10.82
N LYS A 148 -20.76 -9.54 10.28
CA LYS A 148 -19.99 -10.76 10.02
C LYS A 148 -19.89 -11.05 8.53
N ALA A 149 -18.69 -11.34 8.06
CA ALA A 149 -18.45 -11.89 6.73
C ALA A 149 -19.07 -13.29 6.62
N ILE A 150 -19.85 -13.54 5.56
CA ILE A 150 -20.59 -14.81 5.39
C ILE A 150 -20.28 -15.54 4.08
N SER A 151 -19.89 -14.82 3.04
CA SER A 151 -19.56 -15.37 1.73
C SER A 151 -18.80 -14.34 0.90
N MET A 152 -18.37 -14.72 -0.29
CA MET A 152 -17.70 -13.84 -1.23
C MET A 152 -18.23 -14.07 -2.64
N ASP A 153 -18.42 -12.98 -3.38
CA ASP A 153 -18.75 -12.97 -4.80
C ASP A 153 -17.63 -12.30 -5.60
N VAL A 154 -17.40 -12.78 -6.82
CA VAL A 154 -16.63 -12.02 -7.81
C VAL A 154 -17.57 -11.04 -8.49
N VAL A 155 -17.23 -9.75 -8.46
CA VAL A 155 -18.09 -8.67 -9.00
C VAL A 155 -17.47 -7.97 -10.23
N VAL A 156 -16.16 -8.10 -10.44
CA VAL A 156 -15.50 -7.67 -11.68
C VAL A 156 -14.34 -8.62 -12.01
N GLU A 157 -14.17 -8.95 -13.29
CA GLU A 157 -13.07 -9.76 -13.83
C GLU A 157 -12.34 -9.01 -14.95
N GLY A 158 -11.04 -9.31 -15.14
CA GLY A 158 -10.28 -8.84 -16.31
C GLY A 158 -9.20 -7.80 -16.04
N PHE A 159 -8.97 -7.42 -14.78
CA PHE A 159 -7.86 -6.53 -14.40
C PHE A 159 -6.51 -7.24 -14.59
N ILE A 160 -5.45 -6.47 -14.85
CA ILE A 160 -4.08 -7.01 -14.81
C ILE A 160 -3.58 -6.97 -13.36
N VAL A 161 -3.67 -5.82 -12.71
CA VAL A 161 -3.21 -5.51 -11.34
C VAL A 161 -4.24 -4.58 -10.67
N ALA A 162 -5.34 -5.15 -10.18
CA ALA A 162 -6.27 -4.42 -9.32
C ALA A 162 -5.60 -4.12 -7.97
N ASN A 163 -5.65 -2.88 -7.50
CA ASN A 163 -4.94 -2.45 -6.29
C ASN A 163 -5.84 -1.53 -5.41
N GLY A 164 -5.40 -0.31 -5.10
CA GLY A 164 -6.17 0.68 -4.31
C GLY A 164 -7.62 0.93 -4.74
N MET A 165 -8.50 1.24 -3.78
CA MET A 165 -9.90 1.57 -4.04
C MET A 165 -10.53 2.60 -3.08
N ALA A 166 -11.46 3.39 -3.60
CA ALA A 166 -12.19 4.37 -2.80
C ALA A 166 -13.62 4.59 -3.28
N TRP A 167 -14.54 4.74 -2.33
CA TRP A 167 -15.93 5.08 -2.62
C TRP A 167 -16.15 6.59 -2.71
N LYS A 168 -17.00 6.99 -3.65
CA LYS A 168 -17.60 8.33 -3.75
C LYS A 168 -19.11 8.16 -3.95
N GLY A 169 -19.87 8.27 -2.86
CA GLY A 169 -21.29 7.89 -2.90
C GLY A 169 -21.42 6.42 -3.33
N ASP A 170 -22.18 6.17 -4.39
CA ASP A 170 -22.41 4.82 -4.93
C ASP A 170 -21.43 4.43 -6.04
N THR A 171 -20.34 5.18 -6.26
CA THR A 171 -19.30 4.83 -7.23
C THR A 171 -18.03 4.37 -6.53
N LEU A 172 -17.55 3.18 -6.87
CA LEU A 172 -16.25 2.66 -6.45
C LEU A 172 -15.22 2.95 -7.53
N PHE A 173 -14.15 3.63 -7.15
CA PHE A 173 -12.95 3.77 -7.96
C PHE A 173 -11.95 2.68 -7.59
N VAL A 174 -11.34 2.04 -8.59
CA VAL A 174 -10.32 1.00 -8.41
C VAL A 174 -9.14 1.33 -9.31
N SER A 175 -7.93 1.42 -8.75
CA SER A 175 -6.73 1.61 -9.54
C SER A 175 -6.36 0.33 -10.31
N GLU A 176 -5.79 0.54 -11.49
CA GLU A 176 -5.19 -0.50 -12.32
C GLU A 176 -3.73 -0.13 -12.49
N THR A 177 -2.88 -0.82 -11.73
CA THR A 177 -1.47 -0.48 -11.63
C THR A 177 -0.72 -0.73 -12.93
N ILE A 178 -1.20 -1.66 -13.76
CA ILE A 178 -0.70 -1.90 -15.11
C ILE A 178 -1.90 -2.00 -16.05
N LEU A 179 -2.15 -0.97 -16.86
CA LEU A 179 -3.25 -0.98 -17.81
C LEU A 179 -2.92 -1.77 -19.08
N ALA A 180 -1.64 -1.81 -19.45
CA ALA A 180 -1.13 -2.61 -20.56
C ALA A 180 0.34 -2.98 -20.32
N HIS A 181 0.70 -4.24 -20.62
CA HIS A 181 2.09 -4.70 -20.52
C HIS A 181 3.00 -3.89 -21.41
N THR A 182 4.10 -3.39 -20.83
CA THR A 182 5.15 -2.76 -21.63
C THR A 182 5.87 -3.81 -22.47
N PRO A 183 6.10 -3.55 -23.77
CA PRO A 183 6.87 -4.46 -24.62
C PRO A 183 8.23 -4.80 -24.01
N LYS A 184 8.74 -6.01 -24.28
CA LYS A 184 10.11 -6.38 -23.90
C LYS A 184 11.09 -5.39 -24.54
N LEU A 185 12.00 -4.88 -23.73
CA LEU A 185 13.10 -4.03 -24.17
C LEU A 185 14.03 -4.81 -25.10
N GLU A 186 14.31 -4.25 -26.28
CA GLU A 186 15.44 -4.66 -27.10
C GLU A 186 16.71 -3.92 -26.65
N ASP A 187 17.88 -4.53 -26.84
CA ASP A 187 19.16 -3.95 -26.44
C ASP A 187 19.36 -2.54 -27.01
N GLY A 188 19.58 -1.57 -26.12
CA GLY A 188 19.83 -0.17 -26.48
C GLY A 188 18.59 0.71 -26.63
N MET A 189 17.38 0.19 -26.39
CA MET A 189 16.16 1.01 -26.33
C MET A 189 15.90 1.59 -24.94
N GLU A 190 15.31 2.79 -24.90
CA GLU A 190 14.77 3.37 -23.67
C GLU A 190 13.54 2.58 -23.20
N LYS A 191 13.41 2.39 -21.88
CA LYS A 191 12.24 1.72 -21.29
C LYS A 191 11.00 2.57 -21.58
N PRO A 192 9.95 2.00 -22.21
CA PRO A 192 8.74 2.77 -22.48
C PRO A 192 8.06 3.15 -21.16
N SER A 193 7.34 4.28 -21.16
CA SER A 193 6.52 4.69 -20.01
C SER A 193 5.54 3.59 -19.65
N LEU A 194 5.32 3.37 -18.36
CA LEU A 194 4.28 2.48 -17.89
C LEU A 194 2.93 3.19 -18.02
N LEU A 195 1.93 2.44 -18.48
CA LEU A 195 0.56 2.91 -18.57
C LEU A 195 -0.25 2.27 -17.44
N SER A 196 -0.93 3.10 -16.66
CA SER A 196 -1.81 2.71 -15.56
C SER A 196 -3.11 3.52 -15.62
N GLY A 197 -4.06 3.26 -14.73
CA GLY A 197 -5.34 3.97 -14.76
C GLY A 197 -6.21 3.77 -13.53
N VAL A 198 -7.43 4.26 -13.64
CA VAL A 198 -8.49 4.06 -12.64
C VAL A 198 -9.77 3.69 -13.35
N TYR A 199 -10.41 2.62 -12.90
CA TYR A 199 -11.75 2.23 -13.29
C TYR A 199 -12.79 2.76 -12.29
N ALA A 200 -14.02 2.99 -12.75
CA ALA A 200 -15.14 3.40 -11.91
C ALA A 200 -16.35 2.50 -12.16
N PHE A 201 -16.93 1.96 -11.08
CA PHE A 201 -18.10 1.09 -11.13
C PHE A 201 -19.18 1.61 -10.20
N THR A 202 -20.44 1.57 -10.62
CA THR A 202 -21.55 1.88 -9.72
C THR A 202 -21.90 0.67 -8.86
N LEU A 203 -22.39 0.90 -7.64
CA LEU A 203 -22.91 -0.17 -6.77
C LEU A 203 -24.01 -0.98 -7.47
N ALA A 204 -24.84 -0.32 -8.30
CA ALA A 204 -25.86 -0.99 -9.09
C ALA A 204 -25.27 -2.02 -10.07
N GLU A 205 -24.16 -1.70 -10.74
CA GLU A 205 -23.45 -2.65 -11.61
C GLU A 205 -22.85 -3.79 -10.80
N LEU A 206 -22.15 -3.48 -9.70
CA LEU A 206 -21.50 -4.47 -8.83
C LEU A 206 -22.48 -5.44 -8.15
N THR A 207 -23.76 -5.08 -8.08
CA THR A 207 -24.82 -5.93 -7.50
C THR A 207 -25.64 -6.70 -8.55
N ALA A 208 -25.53 -6.34 -9.84
CA ALA A 208 -26.29 -6.97 -10.92
C ALA A 208 -25.67 -8.28 -11.44
N GLY A 209 -24.36 -8.47 -11.22
CA GLY A 209 -23.58 -9.61 -11.69
C GLY A 209 -22.14 -9.19 -12.01
N PRO A 210 -21.25 -10.14 -12.29
CA PRO A 210 -19.85 -9.80 -12.56
C PRO A 210 -19.72 -8.97 -13.84
N VAL A 211 -19.04 -7.83 -13.75
CA VAL A 211 -18.63 -7.03 -14.90
C VAL A 211 -17.38 -7.66 -15.51
N GLN A 212 -17.38 -7.88 -16.82
CA GLN A 212 -16.18 -8.33 -17.54
C GLN A 212 -15.51 -7.12 -18.19
N LEU A 213 -14.31 -6.78 -17.72
CA LEU A 213 -13.52 -5.71 -18.33
C LEU A 213 -13.04 -6.12 -19.72
N ILE A 214 -13.05 -5.14 -20.61
CA ILE A 214 -12.46 -5.25 -21.94
C ILE A 214 -10.98 -4.87 -21.85
N PRO A 215 -10.04 -5.74 -22.26
CA PRO A 215 -8.62 -5.43 -22.28
C PRO A 215 -8.33 -4.13 -23.03
N TYR A 216 -7.55 -3.26 -22.40
CA TYR A 216 -7.20 -1.97 -22.99
C TYR A 216 -6.40 -2.15 -24.29
N ASN A 217 -6.75 -1.36 -25.30
CA ASN A 217 -5.84 -1.01 -26.38
C ASN A 217 -6.05 0.46 -26.78
N GLU A 218 -5.10 1.01 -27.54
CA GLU A 218 -5.09 2.43 -27.90
C GLU A 218 -6.31 2.90 -28.72
N PHE A 219 -7.03 1.98 -29.37
CA PHE A 219 -8.21 2.26 -30.18
C PHE A 219 -9.54 1.97 -29.45
N HIS A 220 -9.49 1.20 -28.37
CA HIS A 220 -10.66 0.75 -27.63
C HIS A 220 -10.31 0.59 -26.15
N SER A 221 -10.97 1.40 -25.31
CA SER A 221 -10.93 1.28 -23.86
C SER A 221 -12.30 0.86 -23.34
N ASP A 222 -12.29 0.06 -22.28
CA ASP A 222 -13.49 -0.23 -21.50
C ASP A 222 -14.17 1.07 -21.04
N PRO A 223 -15.52 1.18 -21.10
CA PRO A 223 -16.24 2.40 -20.70
C PRO A 223 -16.07 2.76 -19.22
N HIS A 224 -15.67 1.82 -18.35
CA HIS A 224 -15.41 2.08 -16.94
C HIS A 224 -14.04 2.72 -16.71
N LEU A 225 -13.12 2.72 -17.69
CA LEU A 225 -11.82 3.35 -17.56
C LEU A 225 -11.96 4.87 -17.57
N VAL A 226 -11.88 5.48 -16.39
CA VAL A 226 -12.09 6.93 -16.22
C VAL A 226 -10.80 7.72 -16.29
N LEU A 227 -9.65 7.11 -15.93
CA LEU A 227 -8.35 7.77 -15.94
C LEU A 227 -7.28 6.91 -16.61
N ARG A 228 -6.33 7.58 -17.28
CA ARG A 228 -5.10 7.01 -17.81
C ARG A 228 -3.93 7.85 -17.35
N LEU A 229 -2.91 7.19 -16.81
CA LEU A 229 -1.73 7.81 -16.24
C LEU A 229 -0.47 7.18 -16.85
N HIS A 230 0.52 8.03 -17.13
CA HIS A 230 1.84 7.61 -17.59
C HIS A 230 2.86 7.88 -16.50
N SER A 231 3.79 6.95 -16.35
CA SER A 231 4.83 7.02 -15.35
C SER A 231 6.16 6.46 -15.85
N SER A 232 7.24 6.69 -15.09
CA SER A 232 8.62 6.42 -15.54
C SER A 232 8.94 4.97 -15.87
N ASN A 233 8.10 4.01 -15.48
CA ASN A 233 8.40 2.58 -15.54
C ASN A 233 9.67 2.17 -14.78
N ARG A 234 10.11 2.91 -13.75
CA ARG A 234 11.35 2.55 -13.02
C ARG A 234 11.14 1.40 -12.03
N VAL A 235 9.95 1.28 -11.45
CA VAL A 235 9.59 0.16 -10.56
C VAL A 235 8.74 -0.87 -11.30
N GLY A 236 7.93 -0.42 -12.26
CA GLY A 236 7.00 -1.29 -13.00
C GLY A 236 5.61 -1.35 -12.37
N PHE A 237 5.32 -0.50 -11.39
CA PHE A 237 3.99 -0.32 -10.80
C PHE A 237 3.61 1.17 -10.87
N GLY A 238 2.47 1.45 -11.51
CA GLY A 238 1.95 2.79 -11.75
C GLY A 238 0.97 3.26 -10.68
N ALA A 239 -0.26 3.58 -11.12
CA ALA A 239 -1.35 3.99 -10.23
C ALA A 239 -1.60 2.97 -9.13
N ASP A 240 -1.74 3.44 -7.89
CA ASP A 240 -1.94 2.56 -6.75
C ASP A 240 -3.04 3.06 -5.80
N GLY A 241 -2.68 3.68 -4.68
CA GLY A 241 -3.63 4.26 -3.73
C GLY A 241 -4.58 5.28 -4.38
N VAL A 242 -5.83 5.24 -3.92
CA VAL A 242 -6.85 6.22 -4.30
C VAL A 242 -7.61 6.71 -3.07
N THR A 243 -7.94 7.99 -3.02
CA THR A 243 -8.78 8.56 -1.96
C THR A 243 -9.65 9.69 -2.52
N VAL A 244 -10.74 10.00 -1.82
CA VAL A 244 -11.69 11.05 -2.23
C VAL A 244 -11.78 12.10 -1.12
N ASP A 245 -11.70 13.39 -1.48
CA ASP A 245 -11.91 14.48 -0.51
C ASP A 245 -13.39 14.81 -0.30
N ALA A 246 -13.70 15.66 0.69
CA ALA A 246 -15.08 16.09 0.96
C ALA A 246 -15.75 16.85 -0.20
N SER A 247 -14.98 17.36 -1.17
CA SER A 247 -15.54 17.97 -2.39
C SER A 247 -15.80 16.95 -3.50
N GLY A 248 -15.48 15.67 -3.27
CA GLY A 248 -15.65 14.61 -4.24
C GLY A 248 -14.56 14.58 -5.32
N ASN A 249 -13.42 15.23 -5.09
CA ASN A 249 -12.25 15.09 -5.96
C ASN A 249 -11.55 13.76 -5.67
N LEU A 250 -11.15 13.06 -6.72
CA LEU A 250 -10.38 11.83 -6.61
C LEU A 250 -8.89 12.18 -6.63
N TYR A 251 -8.14 11.58 -5.72
CA TYR A 251 -6.68 11.60 -5.73
C TYR A 251 -6.19 10.19 -6.06
N THR A 252 -5.17 10.11 -6.90
CA THR A 252 -4.55 8.85 -7.33
C THR A 252 -3.06 8.99 -7.17
N SER A 253 -2.45 8.15 -6.34
CA SER A 253 -1.00 8.05 -6.22
C SER A 253 -0.42 7.22 -7.37
N VAL A 254 0.86 7.45 -7.67
CA VAL A 254 1.64 6.64 -8.60
C VAL A 254 2.95 6.28 -7.90
N ILE A 255 3.14 5.00 -7.59
CA ILE A 255 4.27 4.51 -6.77
C ILE A 255 5.58 4.96 -7.40
N GLU A 256 5.79 4.59 -8.65
CA GLU A 256 7.12 4.71 -9.23
C GLU A 256 7.58 6.13 -9.48
N ASP A 257 6.70 7.13 -9.42
CA ASP A 257 7.11 8.54 -9.60
C ASP A 257 7.01 9.36 -8.31
N GLY A 258 6.46 8.80 -7.23
CA GLY A 258 6.24 9.53 -5.98
C GLY A 258 5.37 10.77 -6.22
N VAL A 259 4.27 10.60 -6.94
CA VAL A 259 3.36 11.69 -7.31
C VAL A 259 1.92 11.36 -6.98
N ILE A 260 1.12 12.40 -6.79
CA ILE A 260 -0.34 12.32 -6.65
C ILE A 260 -0.97 13.19 -7.74
N TYR A 261 -1.93 12.62 -8.45
CA TYR A 261 -2.80 13.35 -9.38
C TYR A 261 -4.13 13.66 -8.71
N LYS A 262 -4.70 14.84 -8.98
CA LYS A 262 -6.05 15.23 -8.57
C LYS A 262 -6.95 15.24 -9.80
N THR A 263 -8.07 14.56 -9.71
CA THR A 263 -9.14 14.51 -10.71
C THR A 263 -10.41 15.16 -10.16
N THR A 264 -10.95 16.11 -10.92
CA THR A 264 -12.24 16.72 -10.67
C THR A 264 -13.31 16.09 -11.56
N PHE A 265 -14.57 16.16 -11.13
CA PHE A 265 -15.69 15.57 -11.86
C PHE A 265 -16.79 16.61 -12.11
N ASP A 266 -17.54 16.42 -13.20
CA ASP A 266 -18.76 17.17 -13.44
C ASP A 266 -19.92 16.62 -12.57
N THR A 267 -21.08 17.26 -12.68
CA THR A 267 -22.30 16.86 -11.96
C THR A 267 -22.87 15.51 -12.41
N SER A 268 -22.43 14.98 -13.57
CA SER A 268 -22.78 13.63 -14.03
C SER A 268 -21.79 12.56 -13.57
N GLY A 269 -20.75 12.95 -12.83
CA GLY A 269 -19.70 12.05 -12.35
C GLY A 269 -18.62 11.74 -13.37
N LYS A 270 -18.54 12.48 -14.49
CA LYS A 270 -17.47 12.30 -15.49
C LYS A 270 -16.24 13.12 -15.14
N PRO A 271 -15.02 12.59 -15.35
CA PRO A 271 -13.79 13.36 -15.17
C PRO A 271 -13.77 14.61 -16.04
N VAL A 272 -13.38 15.75 -15.46
CA VAL A 272 -13.28 17.05 -16.15
C VAL A 272 -11.82 17.46 -16.33
N GLU A 273 -11.04 17.40 -15.26
CA GLU A 273 -9.62 17.74 -15.25
C GLU A 273 -8.88 16.75 -14.35
N THR A 274 -7.77 16.22 -14.86
CA THR A 274 -6.76 15.49 -14.07
C THR A 274 -5.46 16.24 -14.19
N ARG A 275 -4.89 16.65 -13.04
CA ARG A 275 -3.63 17.40 -12.99
C ARG A 275 -2.70 16.85 -11.92
N LEU A 276 -1.40 17.00 -12.15
CA LEU A 276 -0.40 16.75 -11.09
C LEU A 276 -0.73 17.65 -9.89
N PHE A 277 -0.92 17.03 -8.74
CA PHE A 277 -1.29 17.71 -7.50
C PHE A 277 -0.10 17.83 -6.56
N ALA A 278 0.61 16.72 -6.32
CA ALA A 278 1.78 16.70 -5.43
C ALA A 278 2.95 15.96 -6.07
N LYS A 279 4.14 16.52 -5.92
CA LYS A 279 5.43 15.93 -6.26
C LYS A 279 6.50 16.59 -5.40
N SER A 280 7.38 15.80 -4.80
CA SER A 280 8.46 16.31 -3.95
C SER A 280 9.64 15.36 -3.94
N GLU A 281 10.86 15.88 -3.81
CA GLU A 281 12.07 15.08 -3.60
C GLU A 281 12.05 14.32 -2.26
N LEU A 282 11.16 14.71 -1.33
CA LEU A 282 10.95 14.00 -0.06
C LEU A 282 10.20 12.66 -0.25
N MET A 283 9.38 12.57 -1.29
CA MET A 283 8.45 11.46 -1.55
C MET A 283 8.95 10.66 -2.73
N ARG A 284 9.67 9.56 -2.46
CA ARG A 284 10.28 8.73 -3.52
C ARG A 284 9.26 7.79 -4.15
N SER A 285 8.31 7.33 -3.36
CA SER A 285 7.11 6.63 -3.80
C SER A 285 5.88 7.18 -3.12
N ALA A 286 4.73 6.92 -3.72
CA ALA A 286 3.42 7.17 -3.15
C ALA A 286 2.58 5.93 -3.42
N ASP A 287 2.44 5.10 -2.39
CA ASP A 287 1.67 3.86 -2.44
C ASP A 287 0.24 4.11 -1.94
N GLY A 288 -0.21 3.46 -0.86
CA GLY A 288 -1.47 3.75 -0.18
C GLY A 288 -1.57 5.22 0.27
N ILE A 289 -2.75 5.80 0.06
CA ILE A 289 -3.06 7.19 0.42
C ILE A 289 -4.44 7.30 1.07
N ILE A 290 -4.56 8.18 2.06
CA ILE A 290 -5.84 8.47 2.70
C ILE A 290 -6.02 9.96 2.98
N TRP A 291 -7.17 10.50 2.59
CA TRP A 291 -7.54 11.88 2.90
C TRP A 291 -8.25 11.96 4.25
N ARG A 292 -7.86 12.94 5.09
CA ARG A 292 -8.45 13.17 6.41
C ARG A 292 -9.24 14.47 6.40
N GLN A 293 -10.51 14.40 6.78
CA GLN A 293 -11.38 15.58 6.84
C GLN A 293 -10.97 16.60 7.91
N ALA A 294 -10.39 16.15 9.02
CA ALA A 294 -10.14 17.00 10.19
C ALA A 294 -9.13 18.13 9.91
N ASP A 295 -8.15 17.88 9.04
CA ASP A 295 -7.09 18.83 8.67
C ASP A 295 -6.95 19.01 7.15
N GLU A 296 -7.82 18.34 6.37
CA GLU A 296 -7.85 18.36 4.92
C GLU A 296 -6.51 17.95 4.27
N LYS A 297 -5.76 17.04 4.93
CA LYS A 297 -4.51 16.49 4.39
C LYS A 297 -4.68 15.12 3.77
N ILE A 298 -3.80 14.78 2.83
CA ILE A 298 -3.61 13.41 2.35
C ILE A 298 -2.38 12.83 3.03
N TYR A 299 -2.53 11.69 3.67
CA TYR A 299 -1.42 10.91 4.22
C TYR A 299 -0.98 9.87 3.21
N VAL A 300 0.33 9.62 3.14
CA VAL A 300 0.94 8.84 2.06
C VAL A 300 1.95 7.85 2.65
N ALA A 301 1.83 6.59 2.26
CA ALA A 301 2.86 5.58 2.47
C ALA A 301 3.94 5.68 1.37
N ASP A 302 5.21 5.77 1.79
CA ASP A 302 6.37 5.80 0.89
C ASP A 302 7.24 4.57 1.15
N MET A 303 6.85 3.44 0.55
CA MET A 303 7.51 2.15 0.72
C MET A 303 8.98 2.16 0.31
N LEU A 304 9.36 2.95 -0.70
CA LEU A 304 10.75 3.01 -1.17
C LEU A 304 11.70 3.67 -0.18
N LEU A 305 11.19 4.40 0.81
CA LEU A 305 12.01 5.17 1.75
C LEU A 305 11.78 4.85 3.23
N ASN A 306 10.92 3.88 3.57
CA ASN A 306 10.45 3.70 4.94
C ASN A 306 9.96 5.02 5.54
N ALA A 307 9.06 5.68 4.82
CA ALA A 307 8.58 7.00 5.19
C ALA A 307 7.06 7.12 5.09
N VAL A 308 6.54 8.07 5.85
CA VAL A 308 5.14 8.50 5.77
C VAL A 308 5.13 10.02 5.64
N HIS A 309 4.32 10.52 4.73
CA HIS A 309 4.20 11.94 4.45
C HIS A 309 2.77 12.44 4.66
N ALA A 310 2.64 13.74 4.85
CA ALA A 310 1.38 14.47 4.76
C ALA A 310 1.46 15.48 3.62
N VAL A 311 0.38 15.58 2.85
CA VAL A 311 0.24 16.50 1.72
C VAL A 311 -0.90 17.46 2.01
N ASP A 312 -0.60 18.76 2.01
CA ASP A 312 -1.63 19.79 2.25
C ASP A 312 -2.51 20.03 1.01
N ASN A 313 -3.56 20.84 1.17
CA ASN A 313 -4.49 21.21 0.09
C ASN A 313 -3.82 21.94 -1.11
N ASN A 314 -2.59 22.41 -0.97
CA ASN A 314 -1.83 23.05 -2.05
C ASN A 314 -0.87 22.07 -2.75
N GLY A 315 -0.80 20.81 -2.29
CA GLY A 315 0.13 19.81 -2.80
C GLY A 315 1.53 19.87 -2.18
N ASN A 316 1.73 20.63 -1.10
CA ASN A 316 3.02 20.66 -0.40
C ASN A 316 3.18 19.40 0.44
N VAL A 317 4.35 18.77 0.34
CA VAL A 317 4.68 17.52 1.03
C VAL A 317 5.52 17.81 2.27
N GLU A 318 5.11 17.25 3.40
CA GLU A 318 5.84 17.22 4.68
C GLU A 318 6.09 15.76 5.08
N THR A 319 7.32 15.42 5.47
CA THR A 319 7.64 14.10 6.02
C THR A 319 7.28 14.04 7.50
N LEU A 320 6.39 13.11 7.87
CA LEU A 320 6.03 12.86 9.27
C LEU A 320 7.06 11.97 9.95
N HIS A 321 7.52 10.93 9.24
CA HIS A 321 8.60 10.09 9.71
C HIS A 321 9.34 9.47 8.54
N LYS A 322 10.63 9.22 8.75
CA LYS A 322 11.47 8.43 7.87
C LYS A 322 12.59 7.75 8.65
N ASN A 323 12.80 6.46 8.39
CA ASN A 323 13.94 5.70 8.92
C ASN A 323 14.72 4.97 7.81
N GLY A 324 15.83 4.33 8.19
CA GLY A 324 16.60 3.47 7.30
C GLY A 324 16.06 2.04 7.28
N ASP A 325 16.88 1.13 6.77
CA ASP A 325 16.63 -0.32 6.77
C ASP A 325 16.41 -0.80 8.21
N THR A 326 15.36 -1.60 8.41
CA THR A 326 14.90 -2.03 9.73
C THR A 326 14.12 -3.34 9.59
N ASN A 327 13.56 -3.81 10.70
CA ASN A 327 12.70 -4.98 10.80
C ASN A 327 11.38 -4.63 11.53
N GLY A 328 11.00 -3.35 11.51
CA GLY A 328 9.83 -2.82 12.20
C GLY A 328 9.89 -2.78 13.74
N GLN A 329 10.95 -3.27 14.39
CA GLN A 329 11.02 -3.28 15.85
C GLN A 329 10.82 -1.89 16.46
N ASN A 330 10.06 -1.85 17.56
CA ASN A 330 9.64 -0.63 18.26
C ASN A 330 8.70 0.29 17.45
N GLY A 331 8.14 -0.21 16.34
CA GLY A 331 7.21 0.54 15.48
C GLY A 331 7.89 1.39 14.42
N LEU A 332 9.17 1.14 14.11
CA LEU A 332 9.80 1.74 12.94
C LEU A 332 9.06 1.32 11.66
N LEU A 333 9.16 2.15 10.62
CA LEU A 333 8.47 1.88 9.36
C LEU A 333 9.28 0.89 8.55
N ASP A 334 8.61 -0.15 8.06
CA ASP A 334 9.26 -1.29 7.42
C ASP A 334 8.55 -1.62 6.11
N GLN A 335 8.94 -0.85 5.08
CA GLN A 335 8.28 -0.81 3.79
C GLN A 335 6.75 -0.56 3.91
N PRO A 336 6.35 0.65 4.35
CA PRO A 336 4.94 0.97 4.51
C PRO A 336 4.22 0.97 3.16
N ALA A 337 3.18 0.14 3.02
CA ALA A 337 2.37 0.03 1.80
C ALA A 337 1.04 0.78 1.92
N GLU A 338 0.44 0.81 3.12
CA GLU A 338 -0.87 1.44 3.35
C GLU A 338 -0.87 2.33 4.60
N VAL A 339 -1.74 3.34 4.60
CA VAL A 339 -2.07 4.17 5.76
C VAL A 339 -3.58 4.24 5.98
N ILE A 340 -4.03 3.97 7.21
CA ILE A 340 -5.44 4.05 7.59
C ILE A 340 -5.62 4.94 8.82
N ILE A 341 -6.74 5.65 8.89
CA ILE A 341 -7.03 6.58 9.98
C ILE A 341 -8.15 6.05 10.86
N ARG A 342 -7.89 5.97 12.17
CA ARG A 342 -8.90 5.71 13.18
C ARG A 342 -8.85 6.78 14.26
N GLY A 343 -9.78 7.74 14.21
CA GLY A 343 -9.74 8.92 15.05
C GLY A 343 -8.51 9.79 14.76
N ASN A 344 -7.60 9.88 15.72
CA ASN A 344 -6.32 10.60 15.57
C ASN A 344 -5.12 9.65 15.41
N GLU A 345 -5.37 8.36 15.22
CA GLU A 345 -4.33 7.37 14.94
C GLU A 345 -4.15 7.27 13.42
N LEU A 346 -2.97 7.62 12.91
CA LEU A 346 -2.52 7.22 11.59
C LEU A 346 -1.81 5.88 11.75
N ILE A 347 -2.49 4.80 11.39
CA ILE A 347 -1.97 3.44 11.47
C ILE A 347 -1.31 3.13 10.12
N ILE A 348 -0.11 2.57 10.18
CA ILE A 348 0.73 2.30 9.03
C ILE A 348 0.92 0.80 8.88
N VAL A 349 0.62 0.29 7.69
CA VAL A 349 0.78 -1.13 7.36
C VAL A 349 2.16 -1.35 6.75
N ASN A 350 3.02 -2.05 7.49
CA ASN A 350 4.36 -2.41 7.04
C ASN A 350 4.29 -3.75 6.30
N MET A 351 4.55 -3.73 5.00
CA MET A 351 4.38 -4.91 4.13
C MET A 351 5.57 -5.86 4.22
N ASP A 352 6.77 -5.32 4.43
CA ASP A 352 8.07 -6.02 4.46
C ASP A 352 8.20 -7.12 3.38
N MET A 353 8.00 -6.75 2.12
CA MET A 353 8.11 -7.64 0.97
C MET A 353 9.26 -7.23 0.04
N PRO A 354 10.30 -8.08 -0.14
CA PRO A 354 11.42 -7.82 -1.01
C PRO A 354 10.93 -7.88 -2.43
N TRP A 355 10.70 -6.70 -2.98
CA TRP A 355 10.45 -6.55 -4.39
C TRP A 355 11.76 -6.82 -5.14
N ASN A 356 11.67 -7.45 -6.32
CA ASN A 356 12.79 -7.43 -7.25
C ASN A 356 13.07 -5.97 -7.67
N ASP A 357 13.98 -5.33 -6.97
CA ASP A 357 14.37 -3.94 -7.20
C ASP A 357 15.71 -3.88 -7.92
N PRO A 358 15.70 -4.02 -9.26
CA PRO A 358 16.93 -3.99 -10.06
C PRO A 358 17.64 -2.63 -10.01
N GLN A 359 16.99 -1.60 -9.48
CA GLN A 359 17.53 -0.25 -9.42
C GLN A 359 18.08 0.14 -8.03
N GLY A 360 17.87 -0.69 -7.00
CA GLY A 360 18.31 -0.39 -5.63
C GLY A 360 17.65 0.87 -5.05
N LEU A 361 16.38 1.07 -5.35
CA LEU A 361 15.52 2.14 -4.85
C LEU A 361 14.96 1.88 -3.44
N LEU A 362 14.68 0.61 -3.11
CA LEU A 362 14.19 0.15 -1.81
C LEU A 362 15.28 0.30 -0.74
N VAL A 363 14.84 0.73 0.44
CA VAL A 363 15.70 0.80 1.62
C VAL A 363 15.82 -0.57 2.30
N ASN A 364 14.73 -1.34 2.35
CA ASN A 364 14.71 -2.69 2.91
C ASN A 364 15.46 -3.68 2.02
N THR A 365 16.20 -4.59 2.66
CA THR A 365 17.03 -5.57 1.94
C THR A 365 16.70 -7.03 2.24
N THR A 366 15.94 -7.31 3.31
CA THR A 366 15.56 -8.66 3.75
C THR A 366 14.11 -8.70 4.19
N ILE A 367 13.52 -9.90 4.19
CA ILE A 367 12.28 -10.19 4.95
C ILE A 367 12.72 -10.67 6.32
N ASP A 368 12.17 -10.10 7.38
CA ASP A 368 12.46 -10.54 8.73
C ASP A 368 11.32 -10.29 9.73
N GLU A 369 11.43 -10.91 10.90
CA GLU A 369 10.52 -10.68 12.01
C GLU A 369 11.02 -9.52 12.89
N PRO A 370 10.10 -8.78 13.55
CA PRO A 370 8.64 -8.96 13.59
C PRO A 370 7.88 -8.40 12.37
N PHE A 371 6.70 -8.95 12.09
CA PHE A 371 5.73 -8.35 11.18
C PHE A 371 4.88 -7.34 11.94
N THR A 372 4.72 -6.12 11.45
CA THR A 372 4.23 -5.04 12.32
C THR A 372 3.18 -4.14 11.67
N LEU A 373 2.35 -3.56 12.52
CA LEU A 373 1.68 -2.31 12.23
C LEU A 373 2.29 -1.23 13.12
N SER A 374 2.50 -0.04 12.57
CA SER A 374 2.96 1.13 13.31
C SER A 374 1.82 2.14 13.48
N VAL A 375 1.96 3.08 14.43
CA VAL A 375 1.03 4.20 14.60
C VAL A 375 1.77 5.51 14.82
N ILE A 376 1.32 6.57 14.14
CA ILE A 376 1.67 7.96 14.43
C ILE A 376 0.41 8.65 14.95
N HIS A 377 0.50 9.29 16.11
CA HIS A 377 -0.60 10.10 16.62
C HIS A 377 -0.60 11.47 15.94
N LEU A 378 -1.75 11.80 15.34
CA LEU A 378 -2.04 13.07 14.71
C LEU A 378 -2.60 14.05 15.74
N ASP A 379 -2.35 15.34 15.50
CA ASP A 379 -2.91 16.43 16.31
C ASP A 379 -4.44 16.58 16.14
#